data_AF-Q8TPD7-F1
#
_entry.id   AF-Q8TPD7-F1
#
_cell.length_a   1.000
_cell.length_b   1.000
_cell.length_c   1.000
_cell.angle_alpha   90.00
_cell.angle_beta   90.00
_cell.angle_gamma   90.00
#
_symmetry.space_group_name_H-M   'P 1'
#
loop_
_entity.id
_entity.type
_entity.pdbx_description
1 polymer ?
#
loop_
_entity_poly.entity_id
_entity_poly.type
_entity_poly.pdbx_seq_one_letter_code
_entity_poly.pdbx_strand_id
1 'polypeptide(L)'
;MKKLETYKSPTSPDSFASPENPITPENPAVPRKYTLPEKPETDDSPKEILVLGHCLLNPLARLKGAKPATPVNPKGANIIQLPCPESMYLGMRRREITKDQLDHPSYRRFCRKIFTPLADMLEDLAANGIKLRIIGVPKSPSCGVYITSVGGEPGKSKEFHHNHTPGPGVFMEEIIKELEGRGVEFEIEDAGR
;
A
#
# COMPACT_ATOMS: atom_id res chain seq x y z
N MET A 1 -39.17 -11.19 -2.56
CA MET A 1 -38.04 -12.09 -2.24
C MET A 1 -37.81 -13.01 -3.44
N LYS A 2 -36.77 -12.76 -4.25
CA LYS A 2 -36.42 -13.63 -5.38
C LYS A 2 -35.47 -14.72 -4.88
N LYS A 3 -35.77 -15.97 -5.21
CA LYS A 3 -35.05 -17.18 -4.81
C LYS A 3 -33.60 -17.14 -5.29
N LEU A 4 -32.69 -17.55 -4.40
CA LEU A 4 -31.27 -17.77 -4.65
C LEU A 4 -31.13 -19.06 -5.47
N GLU A 5 -30.65 -18.97 -6.71
CA GLU A 5 -30.27 -20.14 -7.50
C GLU A 5 -28.93 -20.67 -6.98
N THR A 6 -28.92 -21.94 -6.57
CA THR A 6 -27.72 -22.65 -6.10
C THR A 6 -26.82 -23.00 -7.28
N TYR A 7 -25.61 -22.46 -7.27
CA TYR A 7 -24.54 -22.80 -8.21
C TYR A 7 -24.07 -24.25 -7.99
N LYS A 8 -24.16 -25.09 -9.02
CA LYS A 8 -23.63 -26.47 -9.03
C LYS A 8 -22.24 -26.47 -9.67
N SER A 9 -21.24 -26.96 -8.95
CA SER A 9 -19.88 -27.20 -9.47
C SER A 9 -19.87 -28.31 -10.53
N PRO A 10 -19.10 -28.19 -11.61
CA PRO A 10 -18.93 -29.29 -12.56
C PRO A 10 -18.08 -30.41 -11.96
N THR A 11 -18.56 -31.64 -12.10
CA THR A 11 -17.83 -32.89 -11.83
C THR A 11 -16.79 -33.15 -12.92
N SER A 12 -15.55 -33.38 -12.52
CA SER A 12 -14.43 -33.82 -13.36
C SER A 12 -14.56 -35.30 -13.75
N PRO A 13 -14.28 -35.68 -15.02
CA PRO A 13 -13.97 -37.06 -15.37
C PRO A 13 -12.46 -37.31 -15.49
N ASP A 14 -12.08 -38.57 -15.25
CA ASP A 14 -10.75 -39.10 -14.99
C ASP A 14 -9.72 -39.09 -16.14
N SER A 15 -8.46 -39.07 -15.69
CA SER A 15 -7.27 -39.81 -16.18
C SER A 15 -6.68 -39.54 -17.58
N PHE A 16 -5.43 -39.05 -17.58
CA PHE A 16 -4.36 -39.51 -18.48
C PHE A 16 -3.02 -39.55 -17.71
N ALA A 17 -2.45 -40.74 -17.55
CA ALA A 17 -1.04 -41.02 -17.24
C ALA A 17 -0.20 -40.74 -18.52
N SER A 18 1.10 -40.42 -18.59
CA SER A 18 2.36 -40.51 -17.79
C SER A 18 3.42 -39.61 -18.54
N PRO A 19 4.70 -39.38 -18.12
CA PRO A 19 5.56 -40.23 -17.29
C PRO A 19 6.39 -39.53 -16.19
N GLU A 20 6.80 -40.35 -15.22
CA GLU A 20 7.78 -40.02 -14.20
C GLU A 20 9.17 -39.82 -14.83
N ASN A 21 9.77 -38.64 -14.66
CA ASN A 21 11.19 -38.42 -14.92
C ASN A 21 11.98 -38.70 -13.62
N PRO A 22 13.10 -39.43 -13.67
CA PRO A 22 13.91 -39.70 -12.49
C PRO A 22 14.53 -38.41 -11.94
N ILE A 23 14.24 -38.11 -10.68
CA ILE A 23 14.83 -36.98 -9.94
C ILE A 23 16.28 -37.35 -9.60
N THR A 24 17.25 -36.73 -10.28
CA THR A 24 18.62 -36.64 -9.79
C THR A 24 18.71 -35.51 -8.74
N PRO A 25 19.60 -35.60 -7.74
CA PRO A 25 19.71 -34.58 -6.72
C PRO A 25 20.30 -33.30 -7.34
N GLU A 26 19.47 -32.28 -7.53
CA GLU A 26 19.89 -30.97 -8.02
C GLU A 26 20.78 -30.25 -6.99
N ASN A 27 21.87 -29.68 -7.52
CA ASN A 27 22.91 -28.87 -6.88
C ASN A 27 22.33 -27.68 -6.07
N PRO A 28 23.01 -27.18 -5.01
CA PRO A 28 22.49 -26.08 -4.20
C PRO A 28 22.33 -24.80 -5.03
N ALA A 29 21.18 -24.15 -4.80
CA ALA A 29 20.66 -23.02 -5.56
C ALA A 29 21.68 -21.88 -5.78
N VAL A 30 22.10 -21.70 -7.03
CA VAL A 30 22.70 -20.45 -7.48
C VAL A 30 21.58 -19.40 -7.49
N PRO A 31 21.73 -18.22 -6.85
CA PRO A 31 20.72 -17.19 -6.90
C PRO A 31 20.56 -16.73 -8.35
N ARG A 32 19.40 -17.00 -8.95
CA ARG A 32 19.07 -16.49 -10.28
C ARG A 32 19.04 -14.97 -10.20
N LYS A 33 20.07 -14.31 -10.74
CA LYS A 33 20.00 -12.88 -11.06
C LYS A 33 18.97 -12.73 -12.18
N TYR A 34 17.79 -12.24 -11.83
CA TYR A 34 16.81 -11.81 -12.81
C TYR A 34 17.30 -10.46 -13.36
N THR A 35 17.92 -10.47 -14.53
CA THR A 35 18.11 -9.25 -15.32
C THR A 35 16.82 -8.97 -16.07
N LEU A 36 16.17 -7.86 -15.75
CA LEU A 36 15.07 -7.35 -16.55
C LEU A 36 15.57 -7.09 -17.98
N PRO A 37 14.76 -7.38 -19.02
CA PRO A 37 15.12 -7.03 -20.39
C PRO A 37 15.38 -5.53 -20.46
N GLU A 38 16.46 -5.15 -21.15
CA GLU A 38 16.83 -3.75 -21.35
C GLU A 38 15.65 -3.02 -22.01
N LYS A 39 15.07 -2.05 -21.28
CA LYS A 39 14.10 -1.12 -21.85
C LYS A 39 14.86 -0.25 -22.84
N PRO A 40 14.39 -0.07 -24.09
CA PRO A 40 15.12 0.66 -25.11
C PRO A 40 15.58 2.03 -24.62
N GLU A 41 16.85 2.35 -24.86
CA GLU A 41 17.59 3.54 -24.37
C GLU A 41 17.02 4.91 -24.81
N THR A 42 15.88 4.94 -25.51
CA THR A 42 15.26 6.16 -26.03
C THR A 42 14.18 6.75 -25.12
N ASP A 43 13.99 6.23 -23.91
CA ASP A 43 12.97 6.75 -22.99
C ASP A 43 13.59 7.80 -22.06
N ASP A 44 13.52 9.07 -22.47
CA ASP A 44 13.87 10.26 -21.68
C ASP A 44 12.94 10.45 -20.44
N SER A 45 12.15 9.42 -20.11
CA SER A 45 11.26 9.40 -18.95
C SER A 45 12.04 9.45 -17.64
N PRO A 46 11.53 10.19 -16.65
CA PRO A 46 12.17 10.28 -15.34
C PRO A 46 12.34 8.89 -14.73
N LYS A 47 13.56 8.58 -14.29
CA LYS A 47 13.89 7.40 -13.47
C LYS A 47 13.36 7.56 -12.04
N GLU A 48 12.09 7.94 -11.92
CA GLU A 48 11.38 8.14 -10.67
C GLU A 48 10.00 7.49 -10.77
N ILE A 49 9.55 6.92 -9.66
CA ILE A 49 8.19 6.45 -9.46
C ILE A 49 7.58 7.11 -8.23
N LEU A 50 6.35 7.60 -8.40
CA LEU A 50 5.56 8.19 -7.33
C LEU A 50 4.71 7.12 -6.66
N VAL A 51 4.89 6.95 -5.35
CA VAL A 51 4.12 6.02 -4.52
C VAL A 51 3.07 6.81 -3.75
N LEU A 52 1.83 6.80 -4.20
CA LEU A 52 0.81 7.75 -3.79
C LEU A 52 -0.20 7.14 -2.81
N GLY A 53 -0.51 7.86 -1.73
CA GLY A 53 -1.67 7.55 -0.89
C GLY A 53 -2.96 7.46 -1.71
N HIS A 54 -3.75 6.40 -1.50
CA HIS A 54 -4.87 6.02 -2.38
C HIS A 54 -5.80 7.18 -2.76
N CYS A 55 -6.22 8.00 -1.79
CA CYS A 55 -7.21 9.06 -2.01
C CYS A 55 -6.67 10.29 -2.77
N LEU A 56 -5.37 10.35 -3.07
CA LEU A 56 -4.79 11.40 -3.93
C LEU A 56 -5.18 11.21 -5.40
N LEU A 57 -5.42 9.96 -5.82
CA LEU A 57 -5.88 9.62 -7.17
C LEU A 57 -7.32 9.10 -7.20
N ASN A 58 -7.81 8.53 -6.10
CA ASN A 58 -9.19 8.04 -5.98
C ASN A 58 -9.92 8.70 -4.80
N PRO A 59 -10.50 9.90 -5.00
CA PRO A 59 -11.22 10.62 -3.95
C PRO A 59 -12.38 9.82 -3.33
N LEU A 60 -12.92 8.81 -4.02
CA LEU A 60 -14.00 7.96 -3.50
C LEU A 60 -13.57 7.11 -2.31
N ALA A 61 -12.27 6.82 -2.16
CA ALA A 61 -11.74 6.09 -0.99
C ALA A 61 -11.61 6.95 0.27
N ARG A 62 -11.73 8.27 0.12
CA ARG A 62 -11.66 9.22 1.23
C ARG A 62 -12.90 9.12 2.10
N LEU A 63 -12.76 9.49 3.38
CA LEU A 63 -13.90 9.58 4.29
C LEU A 63 -14.98 10.49 3.70
N LYS A 64 -16.22 10.01 3.68
CA LYS A 64 -17.37 10.78 3.18
C LYS A 64 -17.54 12.07 3.98
N GLY A 65 -17.64 13.20 3.30
CA GLY A 65 -17.79 14.53 3.92
C GLY A 65 -16.46 15.19 4.33
N ALA A 66 -15.33 14.49 4.24
CA ALA A 66 -14.02 15.12 4.45
C ALA A 66 -13.68 16.05 3.29
N LYS A 67 -12.90 17.11 3.59
CA LYS A 67 -12.34 18.00 2.57
C LYS A 67 -11.54 17.18 1.55
N PRO A 68 -11.64 17.45 0.24
CA PRO A 68 -10.85 16.76 -0.79
C PRO A 68 -9.36 16.77 -0.45
N ALA A 69 -8.66 15.67 -0.76
CA ALA A 69 -7.21 15.66 -0.70
C ALA A 69 -6.65 16.53 -1.85
N THR A 70 -5.46 17.10 -1.66
CA THR A 70 -4.75 17.78 -2.75
C THR A 70 -4.47 16.76 -3.85
N PRO A 71 -5.03 16.91 -5.05
CA PRO A 71 -4.84 15.94 -6.12
C PRO A 71 -3.40 16.01 -6.64
N VAL A 72 -2.83 14.83 -6.91
CA VAL A 72 -1.58 14.71 -7.66
C VAL A 72 -1.96 14.47 -9.12
N ASN A 73 -1.38 15.23 -10.05
CA ASN A 73 -1.64 15.03 -11.48
C ASN A 73 -0.93 13.76 -11.98
N PRO A 74 -1.65 12.72 -12.40
CA PRO A 74 -1.01 11.47 -12.83
C PRO A 74 -0.44 11.53 -14.25
N LYS A 75 -0.75 12.59 -15.02
CA LYS A 75 -0.38 12.66 -16.44
C LYS A 75 1.14 12.73 -16.60
N GLY A 76 1.71 11.70 -17.23
CA GLY A 76 3.16 11.62 -17.53
C GLY A 76 4.03 11.17 -16.36
N ALA A 77 3.44 10.79 -15.22
CA ALA A 77 4.17 10.26 -14.07
C ALA A 77 4.07 8.73 -14.01
N ASN A 78 5.17 8.07 -13.64
CA ASN A 78 5.14 6.66 -13.23
C ASN A 78 4.55 6.59 -11.81
N ILE A 79 3.51 5.80 -11.59
CA ILE A 79 2.79 5.78 -10.31
C ILE A 79 2.53 4.36 -9.82
N ILE A 80 2.78 4.14 -8.53
CA ILE A 80 2.18 3.07 -7.73
C ILE A 80 1.17 3.71 -6.78
N GLN A 81 -0.10 3.30 -6.87
CA GLN A 81 -1.12 3.73 -5.91
C GLN A 81 -1.14 2.78 -4.72
N LEU A 82 -0.89 3.30 -3.51
CA LEU A 82 -0.99 2.54 -2.27
C LEU A 82 -2.44 2.10 -2.00
N PRO A 83 -2.66 0.97 -1.31
CA PRO A 83 -3.97 0.67 -0.74
C PRO A 83 -4.38 1.73 0.29
N CYS A 84 -5.69 1.94 0.47
CA CYS A 84 -6.19 2.73 1.59
C CYS A 84 -6.37 1.80 2.82
N PRO A 85 -5.47 1.86 3.82
CA PRO A 85 -5.53 0.95 4.95
C PRO A 85 -6.84 1.11 5.75
N GLU A 86 -7.31 2.35 5.92
CA GLU A 86 -8.56 2.65 6.62
C GLU A 86 -9.78 2.07 5.89
N SER A 87 -9.86 2.22 4.56
CA SER A 87 -10.99 1.71 3.79
C SER A 87 -11.01 0.18 3.73
N MET A 88 -9.84 -0.46 3.70
CA MET A 88 -9.75 -1.93 3.73
C MET A 88 -10.03 -2.50 5.12
N TYR A 89 -9.60 -1.82 6.18
CA TYR A 89 -9.74 -2.32 7.55
C TYR A 89 -11.10 -1.97 8.19
N LEU A 90 -11.57 -0.73 8.00
CA LEU A 90 -12.81 -0.22 8.61
C LEU A 90 -13.99 -0.18 7.62
N GLY A 91 -13.72 -0.37 6.33
CA GLY A 91 -14.72 -0.27 5.27
C GLY A 91 -15.05 1.17 4.84
N MET A 92 -15.88 1.27 3.81
CA MET A 92 -16.31 2.56 3.23
C MET A 92 -17.39 3.28 4.05
N ARG A 93 -18.04 2.58 4.98
CA ARG A 93 -19.06 3.15 5.89
C ARG A 93 -18.47 3.64 7.22
N ARG A 94 -17.14 3.70 7.33
CA ARG A 94 -16.44 4.16 8.53
C ARG A 94 -16.80 5.60 8.87
N ARG A 95 -16.69 5.92 10.17
CA ARG A 95 -16.68 7.29 10.66
C ARG A 95 -15.26 7.82 10.74
N GLU A 96 -15.13 9.05 11.18
CA GLU A 96 -13.86 9.66 11.57
C GLU A 96 -13.12 8.75 12.57
N ILE A 97 -11.79 8.68 12.39
CA ILE A 97 -10.89 7.87 13.21
C ILE A 97 -9.58 8.64 13.37
N THR A 98 -8.89 8.44 14.49
CA THR A 98 -7.61 9.08 14.80
C THR A 98 -6.47 8.07 14.91
N LYS A 99 -5.23 8.55 14.89
CA LYS A 99 -4.02 7.72 14.93
C LYS A 99 -3.99 6.85 16.18
N ASP A 100 -4.24 7.43 17.35
CA ASP A 100 -4.30 6.74 18.65
C ASP A 100 -5.35 5.62 18.71
N GLN A 101 -6.44 5.71 17.94
CA GLN A 101 -7.42 4.63 17.82
C GLN A 101 -6.97 3.52 16.88
N LEU A 102 -6.18 3.86 15.85
CA LEU A 102 -5.61 2.92 14.88
C LEU A 102 -4.28 2.32 15.36
N ASP A 103 -3.59 2.96 16.29
CA ASP A 103 -2.28 2.55 16.77
C ASP A 103 -2.41 1.41 17.77
N HIS A 104 -2.78 0.25 17.25
CA HIS A 104 -2.87 -0.98 18.01
C HIS A 104 -2.26 -2.15 17.21
N PRO A 105 -1.81 -3.22 17.90
CA PRO A 105 -1.02 -4.28 17.26
C PRO A 105 -1.69 -4.95 16.06
N SER A 106 -3.02 -5.08 16.06
CA SER A 106 -3.75 -5.71 14.95
C SER A 106 -3.74 -4.85 13.68
N TYR A 107 -3.96 -3.54 13.81
CA TYR A 107 -3.91 -2.64 12.65
C TYR A 107 -2.49 -2.50 12.11
N ARG A 108 -1.46 -2.41 12.97
CA ARG A 108 -0.06 -2.40 12.51
C ARG A 108 0.32 -3.68 11.74
N ARG A 109 -0.08 -4.86 12.24
CA ARG A 109 0.09 -6.13 11.49
C ARG A 109 -0.61 -6.11 10.14
N PHE A 110 -1.82 -5.55 10.10
CA PHE A 110 -2.57 -5.38 8.86
C PHE A 110 -1.85 -4.44 7.88
N CYS A 111 -1.36 -3.29 8.35
CA CYS A 111 -0.56 -2.34 7.58
C CYS A 111 0.68 -3.02 6.95
N ARG A 112 1.47 -3.76 7.74
CA ARG A 112 2.60 -4.53 7.20
C ARG A 112 2.15 -5.50 6.12
N LYS A 113 1.14 -6.33 6.41
CA LYS A 113 0.63 -7.34 5.48
C LYS A 113 0.22 -6.77 4.12
N ILE A 114 -0.46 -5.61 4.10
CA ILE A 114 -0.91 -5.03 2.82
C ILE A 114 0.22 -4.30 2.08
N PHE A 115 1.29 -3.92 2.76
CA PHE A 115 2.43 -3.25 2.15
C PHE A 115 3.51 -4.20 1.66
N THR A 116 3.71 -5.36 2.30
CA THR A 116 4.74 -6.36 1.91
C THR A 116 4.86 -6.58 0.40
N PRO A 117 3.79 -6.89 -0.37
CA PRO A 117 3.94 -7.12 -1.81
C PRO A 117 4.37 -5.88 -2.59
N LEU A 118 4.06 -4.68 -2.09
CA LEU A 118 4.54 -3.43 -2.67
C LEU A 118 5.99 -3.16 -2.27
N ALA A 119 6.38 -3.46 -1.03
CA ALA A 119 7.76 -3.36 -0.58
C ALA A 119 8.69 -4.25 -1.42
N ASP A 120 8.28 -5.48 -1.73
CA ASP A 120 9.02 -6.40 -2.60
C ASP A 120 9.26 -5.79 -3.99
N MET A 121 8.22 -5.15 -4.56
CA MET A 121 8.33 -4.47 -5.85
C MET A 121 9.20 -3.21 -5.79
N LEU A 122 9.06 -2.41 -4.72
CA LEU A 122 9.81 -1.17 -4.54
C LEU A 122 11.31 -1.43 -4.32
N GLU A 123 11.65 -2.50 -3.60
CA GLU A 123 13.02 -2.97 -3.43
C GLU A 123 13.64 -3.34 -4.77
N ASP A 124 12.94 -4.11 -5.61
CA ASP A 124 13.43 -4.47 -6.95
C ASP A 124 13.56 -3.24 -7.87
N LEU A 125 12.59 -2.31 -7.85
CA LEU A 125 12.68 -1.05 -8.59
C LEU A 125 13.91 -0.22 -8.17
N ALA A 126 14.15 -0.09 -6.87
CA ALA A 126 15.31 0.62 -6.34
C ALA A 126 16.62 -0.06 -6.74
N ALA A 127 16.69 -1.40 -6.69
CA ALA A 127 17.84 -2.17 -7.14
C ALA A 127 18.15 -1.98 -8.64
N ASN A 128 17.14 -1.65 -9.44
CA ASN A 128 17.27 -1.29 -10.86
C ASN A 128 17.50 0.21 -11.12
N GLY A 129 17.81 0.99 -10.07
CA GLY A 129 18.17 2.40 -10.18
C GLY A 129 16.99 3.36 -10.36
N ILE A 130 15.78 2.93 -10.02
CA ILE A 130 14.59 3.80 -10.01
C ILE A 130 14.49 4.53 -8.67
N LYS A 131 14.37 5.86 -8.71
CA LYS A 131 14.13 6.69 -7.52
C LYS A 131 12.69 6.52 -7.04
N LEU A 132 12.51 6.38 -5.74
CA LEU A 132 11.20 6.24 -5.13
C LEU A 132 10.83 7.54 -4.42
N ARG A 133 9.64 8.08 -4.72
CA ARG A 133 9.08 9.23 -3.98
C ARG A 133 7.69 8.91 -3.47
N ILE A 134 7.55 8.86 -2.15
CA ILE A 134 6.30 8.51 -1.46
C ILE A 134 5.55 9.80 -1.10
N ILE A 135 4.29 9.90 -1.55
CA ILE A 135 3.44 11.06 -1.27
C ILE A 135 2.28 10.65 -0.37
N GLY A 136 2.30 11.20 0.84
CA GLY A 136 1.28 11.01 1.85
C GLY A 136 0.11 11.97 1.77
N VAL A 137 -0.85 11.73 2.66
CA VAL A 137 -2.09 12.49 2.78
C VAL A 137 -2.02 13.25 4.10
N PRO A 138 -1.73 14.57 4.08
CA PRO A 138 -1.54 15.32 5.32
C PRO A 138 -2.75 15.20 6.24
N LYS A 139 -2.46 15.09 7.55
CA LYS A 139 -3.43 14.94 8.66
C LYS A 139 -4.14 13.59 8.71
N SER A 140 -3.90 12.68 7.76
CA SER A 140 -4.46 11.33 7.83
C SER A 140 -3.88 10.58 9.04
N PRO A 141 -4.71 9.84 9.80
CA PRO A 141 -4.25 9.00 10.90
C PRO A 141 -3.39 7.82 10.43
N SER A 142 -3.48 7.45 9.14
CA SER A 142 -2.69 6.36 8.55
C SER A 142 -1.63 6.88 7.57
N CYS A 143 -2.00 7.77 6.66
CA CYS A 143 -1.19 8.14 5.51
C CYS A 143 -0.50 9.51 5.62
N GLY A 144 -0.60 10.21 6.76
CA GLY A 144 0.13 11.46 6.97
C GLY A 144 1.63 11.21 7.14
N VAL A 145 2.46 12.11 6.64
CA VAL A 145 3.94 12.01 6.74
C VAL A 145 4.48 12.92 7.83
N TYR A 146 4.18 14.22 7.75
CA TYR A 146 4.70 15.19 8.72
C TYR A 146 3.70 15.55 9.80
N ILE A 147 2.42 15.35 9.54
CA ILE A 147 1.33 15.72 10.45
C ILE A 147 0.21 14.69 10.39
N THR A 148 -0.31 14.32 11.57
CA THR A 148 -1.38 13.34 11.73
C THR A 148 -2.44 13.82 12.72
N SER A 149 -3.59 13.15 12.78
CA SER A 149 -4.71 13.51 13.65
C SER A 149 -4.83 12.55 14.83
N VAL A 150 -4.88 13.08 16.05
CA VAL A 150 -5.03 12.34 17.31
C VAL A 150 -6.31 12.76 18.03
N GLY A 151 -6.98 11.81 18.69
CA GLY A 151 -8.28 11.99 19.34
C GLY A 151 -8.18 12.39 20.81
N GLY A 152 -7.08 12.05 21.47
CA GLY A 152 -6.82 12.37 22.87
C GLY A 152 -7.23 11.23 23.81
N GLU A 153 -7.81 11.55 24.95
CA GLU A 153 -8.16 10.56 25.97
C GLU A 153 -9.25 9.59 25.46
N PRO A 154 -9.12 8.27 25.72
CA PRO A 154 -10.09 7.28 25.30
C PRO A 154 -11.41 7.44 26.06
N GLY A 155 -12.54 7.23 25.37
CA GLY A 155 -13.85 7.30 26.01
C GLY A 155 -14.99 7.45 25.03
N LYS A 156 -16.20 7.61 25.58
CA LYS A 156 -17.38 7.97 24.79
C LYS A 156 -17.34 9.46 24.53
N SER A 157 -17.40 9.85 23.26
CA SER A 157 -17.64 11.22 22.86
C SER A 157 -18.95 11.36 22.11
N LYS A 158 -19.64 12.48 22.32
CA LYS A 158 -20.83 12.87 21.54
C LYS A 158 -20.44 13.46 20.19
N GLU A 159 -19.28 14.11 20.12
CA GLU A 159 -18.74 14.77 18.93
C GLU A 159 -17.33 14.26 18.63
N PHE A 160 -16.93 14.27 17.36
CA PHE A 160 -15.58 13.86 17.01
C PHE A 160 -14.59 15.01 17.27
N HIS A 161 -13.80 14.87 18.33
CA HIS A 161 -12.72 15.79 18.65
C HIS A 161 -11.40 15.21 18.17
N HIS A 162 -10.59 16.03 17.50
CA HIS A 162 -9.24 15.66 17.13
C HIS A 162 -8.35 16.91 17.12
N ASN A 163 -7.06 16.69 17.35
CA ASN A 163 -6.02 17.69 17.17
C ASN A 163 -5.03 17.19 16.13
N HIS A 164 -4.29 18.11 15.52
CA HIS A 164 -3.18 17.75 14.64
C HIS A 164 -1.87 17.80 15.41
N THR A 165 -1.09 16.74 15.30
CA THR A 165 0.22 16.61 15.94
C THR A 165 1.29 16.28 14.90
N PRO A 166 2.54 16.75 15.08
CA PRO A 166 3.65 16.33 14.22
C PRO A 166 3.86 14.82 14.23
N GLY A 167 4.28 14.29 13.08
CA GLY A 167 4.67 12.90 12.89
C GLY A 167 3.77 12.14 11.91
N PRO A 168 4.23 10.95 11.51
CA PRO A 168 3.55 10.11 10.52
C PRO A 168 2.30 9.43 11.10
N GLY A 169 1.39 9.07 10.20
CA GLY A 169 0.29 8.14 10.49
C GLY A 169 0.79 6.69 10.59
N VAL A 170 -0.06 5.80 11.12
CA VAL A 170 0.35 4.42 11.43
C VAL A 170 0.85 3.66 10.20
N PHE A 171 0.24 3.85 9.02
CA PHE A 171 0.66 3.15 7.81
C PHE A 171 2.00 3.67 7.29
N MET A 172 2.22 4.98 7.32
CA MET A 172 3.51 5.57 6.94
C MET A 172 4.64 5.14 7.87
N GLU A 173 4.39 5.00 9.17
CA GLU A 173 5.39 4.43 10.09
C GLU A 173 5.81 3.01 9.71
N GLU A 174 4.85 2.15 9.34
CA GLU A 174 5.18 0.78 8.92
C GLU A 174 5.87 0.75 7.55
N ILE A 175 5.50 1.63 6.62
CA ILE A 175 6.17 1.78 5.32
C ILE A 175 7.64 2.19 5.51
N ILE A 176 7.88 3.25 6.29
CA ILE A 176 9.23 3.76 6.56
C ILE A 176 10.10 2.66 7.16
N LYS A 177 9.62 2.00 8.24
CA LYS A 177 10.35 0.91 8.90
C LYS A 177 10.65 -0.26 7.95
N GLU A 178 9.69 -0.64 7.11
CA GLU A 178 9.87 -1.74 6.17
C GLU A 178 10.92 -1.43 5.11
N LEU A 179 10.87 -0.23 4.50
CA LEU A 179 11.82 0.17 3.46
C LEU A 179 13.22 0.43 4.04
N GLU A 180 13.32 1.10 5.19
CA GLU A 180 14.60 1.27 5.91
C GLU A 180 15.20 -0.09 6.30
N GLY A 181 14.37 -1.02 6.78
CA GLY A 181 14.80 -2.37 7.14
C GLY A 181 15.34 -3.19 5.97
N ARG A 182 14.92 -2.86 4.73
CA ARG A 182 15.42 -3.46 3.49
C ARG A 182 16.60 -2.70 2.87
N GLY A 183 16.98 -1.54 3.44
CA GLY A 183 18.01 -0.68 2.86
C GLY A 183 17.59 -0.01 1.54
N VAL A 184 16.28 0.19 1.34
CA VAL A 184 15.74 0.87 0.16
C VAL A 184 15.81 2.38 0.36
N GLU A 185 16.41 3.10 -0.59
CA GLU A 185 16.43 4.57 -0.60
C GLU A 185 15.12 5.14 -1.15
N PHE A 186 14.55 6.14 -0.47
CA PHE A 186 13.32 6.81 -0.88
C PHE A 186 13.24 8.25 -0.37
N GLU A 187 12.50 9.08 -1.09
CA GLU A 187 12.02 10.38 -0.61
C GLU A 187 10.57 10.26 -0.12
N ILE A 188 10.17 11.06 0.87
CA ILE A 188 8.80 11.04 1.40
C ILE A 188 8.33 12.43 1.85
N GLU A 189 7.10 12.79 1.47
CA GLU A 189 6.48 14.08 1.81
C GLU A 189 4.95 13.99 1.87
N ASP A 190 4.30 15.01 2.44
CA ASP A 190 2.84 15.17 2.35
C ASP A 190 2.44 15.88 1.04
N ALA A 191 1.34 15.46 0.42
CA ALA A 191 0.82 16.12 -0.78
C ALA A 191 0.57 17.62 -0.60
N GLY A 192 1.06 18.43 -1.55
CA GLY A 192 0.88 19.88 -1.57
C GLY A 192 1.89 20.66 -0.73
N ARG A 193 3.03 20.06 -0.40
CA ARG A 193 4.21 20.72 0.14
C ARG A 193 5.36 20.71 -0.86
#